data_AF-A0A820HH22-F1
#
_entry.id   AF-A0A820HH22-F1
#
_cell.length_a   1.000
_cell.length_b   1.000
_cell.length_c   1.000
_cell.angle_alpha   90.00
_cell.angle_beta   90.00
_cell.angle_gamma   90.00
#
_symmetry.space_group_name_H-M   'P 1'
#
loop_
_entity.id
_entity.type
_entity.pdbx_description
1 polymer ?
#
loop_
_entity_poly.entity_id
_entity_poly.type
_entity_poly.pdbx_seq_one_letter_code
_entity_poly.pdbx_strand_id
1 'polypeptide(L)'
;AWNINGLPKDSFSVDNAVTIQNSNRWPLMIDPQNQANRWIKNTYTPLNLKVVKLTDNDFMRQLDNCIQLGLPLLIENVGEDLDPSLEPILLKNVFKQAGVEMIRLGDKIIEYSQDFKLFITTKLRNPHYLPEISTKVNLLNFMITSEGLQDQLLGIVVAKERPELEEERQALIITQAENQRALKEAEDKILFTLSSSEGNILEDEAAIETLDSSKLISDEISKKQKVAEETAKKIEASRQDYKPIAEYSAILFFCLNDLPNIDP
;
A
#
# COMPACT_ATOMS: atom_id res chain seq x y z
N ALA A 1 0.99 7.51 -4.08
CA ALA A 1 -0.08 6.49 -4.22
C ALA A 1 -0.48 5.87 -2.87
N TRP A 2 0.42 5.28 -2.08
CA TRP A 2 0.03 4.54 -0.85
C TRP A 2 -0.72 5.39 0.19
N ASN A 3 -0.25 6.61 0.45
CA ASN A 3 -0.89 7.49 1.43
C ASN A 3 -2.33 7.87 1.04
N ILE A 4 -2.60 7.98 -0.27
CA ILE A 4 -3.95 8.25 -0.79
C ILE A 4 -4.87 7.06 -0.52
N ASN A 5 -4.33 5.83 -0.57
CA ASN A 5 -5.05 4.60 -0.27
C ASN A 5 -5.16 4.32 1.24
N GLY A 6 -4.71 5.22 2.11
CA GLY A 6 -4.86 5.13 3.56
C GLY A 6 -3.70 4.47 4.31
N LEU A 7 -2.54 4.28 3.67
CA LEU A 7 -1.32 3.94 4.41
C LEU A 7 -0.86 5.18 5.21
N PRO A 8 -0.47 5.02 6.49
CA PRO A 8 0.19 6.09 7.23
C PRO A 8 1.49 6.56 6.59
N LYS A 9 1.90 7.77 6.98
CA LYS A 9 3.14 8.40 6.52
C LYS A 9 4.36 8.03 7.37
N ASP A 10 4.17 7.32 8.50
CA ASP A 10 5.28 6.94 9.35
C ASP A 10 6.23 5.97 8.63
N SER A 11 7.51 6.06 8.95
CA SER A 11 8.59 5.27 8.31
C SER A 11 8.33 3.77 8.40
N PHE A 12 7.81 3.30 9.53
CA PHE A 12 7.52 1.89 9.76
C PHE A 12 6.43 1.34 8.83
N SER A 13 5.34 2.09 8.65
CA SER A 13 4.29 1.77 7.68
C SER A 13 4.80 1.76 6.24
N VAL A 14 5.67 2.71 5.89
CA VAL A 14 6.30 2.79 4.56
C VAL A 14 7.22 1.59 4.32
N ASP A 15 8.06 1.22 5.27
CA ASP A 15 8.96 0.06 5.17
C ASP A 15 8.19 -1.26 5.03
N ASN A 16 7.08 -1.40 5.75
CA ASN A 16 6.18 -2.54 5.61
C ASN A 16 5.56 -2.59 4.19
N ALA A 17 5.12 -1.45 3.66
CA ALA A 17 4.56 -1.40 2.30
C ALA A 17 5.61 -1.75 1.23
N VAL A 18 6.85 -1.27 1.38
CA VAL A 18 7.98 -1.65 0.52
C VAL A 18 8.22 -3.16 0.56
N THR A 19 8.17 -3.76 1.76
CA THR A 19 8.35 -5.22 1.94
C THR A 19 7.24 -6.01 1.27
N ILE A 20 5.99 -5.56 1.37
CA ILE A 20 4.83 -6.19 0.72
C ILE A 20 4.96 -6.18 -0.80
N GLN A 21 5.48 -5.10 -1.38
CA GLN A 21 5.58 -4.98 -2.83
C GLN A 21 6.77 -5.74 -3.43
N ASN A 22 7.88 -5.83 -2.71
CA ASN A 22 9.14 -6.35 -3.26
C ASN A 22 9.50 -7.76 -2.78
N SER A 23 8.82 -8.30 -1.78
CA SER A 23 9.15 -9.62 -1.26
C SER A 23 8.50 -10.76 -2.03
N ASN A 24 9.22 -11.88 -2.12
CA ASN A 24 8.70 -13.09 -2.74
C ASN A 24 7.75 -13.87 -1.81
N ARG A 25 7.86 -13.73 -0.49
CA ARG A 25 6.94 -14.41 0.44
C ARG A 25 5.67 -13.58 0.65
N TRP A 26 4.56 -14.26 0.92
CA TRP A 26 3.28 -13.59 1.15
C TRP A 26 3.27 -12.90 2.51
N PRO A 27 2.70 -11.68 2.60
CA PRO A 27 2.63 -10.95 3.86
C PRO A 27 1.52 -11.48 4.77
N LEU A 28 1.89 -11.76 6.02
CA LEU A 28 0.98 -11.91 7.15
C LEU A 28 1.09 -10.67 8.03
N MET A 29 0.04 -9.86 8.02
CA MET A 29 0.01 -8.54 8.66
C MET A 29 -0.70 -8.65 10.02
N ILE A 30 0.05 -8.39 11.09
CA ILE A 30 -0.47 -8.21 12.45
C ILE A 30 -1.12 -6.83 12.51
N ASP A 31 -2.45 -6.78 12.40
CA ASP A 31 -3.21 -5.55 12.17
C ASP A 31 -4.46 -5.47 13.07
N PRO A 32 -4.27 -5.25 14.39
CA PRO A 32 -5.39 -5.16 15.33
C PRO A 32 -6.33 -3.97 15.05
N GLN A 33 -5.83 -2.90 14.41
CA GLN A 33 -6.62 -1.70 14.08
C GLN A 33 -7.24 -1.72 12.66
N ASN A 34 -7.01 -2.77 11.87
CA ASN A 34 -7.46 -2.90 10.47
C ASN A 34 -6.91 -1.82 9.52
N GLN A 35 -5.75 -1.27 9.82
CA GLN A 35 -5.08 -0.28 8.99
C GLN A 35 -4.56 -0.90 7.69
N ALA A 36 -3.79 -1.97 7.79
CA ALA A 36 -3.28 -2.72 6.65
C ALA A 36 -4.43 -3.28 5.81
N ASN A 37 -5.45 -3.82 6.48
CA ASN A 37 -6.66 -4.36 5.85
C ASN A 37 -7.36 -3.31 4.97
N ARG A 38 -7.62 -2.11 5.50
CA ARG A 38 -8.22 -1.01 4.74
C ARG A 38 -7.32 -0.56 3.59
N TRP A 39 -6.02 -0.43 3.83
CA TRP A 39 -5.06 -0.04 2.80
C TRP A 39 -5.00 -1.03 1.64
N ILE A 40 -4.96 -2.34 1.92
CA ILE A 40 -5.00 -3.39 0.89
C ILE A 40 -6.33 -3.35 0.13
N LYS A 41 -7.46 -3.20 0.83
CA LYS A 41 -8.77 -3.04 0.18
C LYS A 41 -8.78 -1.85 -0.77
N ASN A 42 -8.39 -0.66 -0.31
CA ASN A 42 -8.38 0.54 -1.15
C ASN A 42 -7.44 0.38 -2.35
N THR A 43 -6.29 -0.27 -2.16
CA THR A 43 -5.28 -0.43 -3.20
C THR A 43 -5.67 -1.47 -4.25
N TYR A 44 -6.28 -2.58 -3.85
CA TYR A 44 -6.52 -3.73 -4.74
C TYR A 44 -7.99 -3.95 -5.12
N THR A 45 -8.96 -3.24 -4.53
CA THR A 45 -10.36 -3.30 -4.98
C THR A 45 -10.52 -2.92 -6.46
N PRO A 46 -9.84 -1.89 -7.00
CA PRO A 46 -9.86 -1.60 -8.43
C PRO A 46 -9.32 -2.74 -9.32
N LEU A 47 -8.55 -3.66 -8.73
CA LEU A 47 -7.99 -4.86 -9.37
C LEU A 47 -8.82 -6.12 -9.05
N ASN A 48 -10.08 -5.97 -8.66
CA ASN A 48 -11.01 -7.05 -8.29
C ASN A 48 -10.54 -7.90 -7.10
N LEU A 49 -10.01 -7.26 -6.05
CA LEU A 49 -9.67 -7.93 -4.78
C LEU A 49 -10.82 -8.77 -4.24
N LYS A 50 -10.51 -10.05 -3.96
CA LYS A 50 -11.42 -10.94 -3.24
C LYS A 50 -11.08 -10.97 -1.75
N VAL A 51 -12.06 -10.72 -0.89
CA VAL A 51 -11.90 -10.76 0.57
C VAL A 51 -12.62 -11.97 1.13
N VAL A 52 -11.92 -12.78 1.92
CA VAL A 52 -12.38 -14.09 2.42
C VAL A 52 -11.94 -14.32 3.86
N LYS A 53 -12.58 -15.26 4.55
CA LYS A 53 -12.12 -15.82 5.83
C LYS A 53 -11.91 -17.33 5.69
N LEU A 54 -11.01 -17.88 6.51
CA LEU A 54 -10.78 -19.34 6.55
C LEU A 54 -12.03 -20.12 6.96
N THR A 55 -12.97 -19.48 7.67
CA THR A 55 -14.24 -20.07 8.09
C THR A 55 -15.30 -20.11 6.99
N ASP A 56 -15.05 -19.48 5.84
CA ASP A 56 -16.03 -19.42 4.76
C ASP A 56 -16.11 -20.77 4.03
N ASN A 57 -17.31 -21.32 3.89
CA ASN A 57 -17.53 -22.64 3.28
C ASN A 57 -17.03 -22.73 1.83
N ASP A 58 -16.95 -21.60 1.11
CA ASP A 58 -16.49 -21.53 -0.26
C ASP A 58 -15.06 -20.96 -0.41
N PHE A 59 -14.32 -20.83 0.69
CA PHE A 59 -12.94 -20.33 0.72
C PHE A 59 -12.05 -21.01 -0.34
N MET A 60 -11.98 -22.34 -0.34
CA MET A 60 -11.12 -23.09 -1.26
C MET A 60 -11.51 -22.89 -2.73
N ARG A 61 -12.81 -22.74 -3.01
CA ARG A 61 -13.31 -22.47 -4.37
C ARG A 61 -12.93 -21.06 -4.81
N GLN A 62 -13.04 -20.08 -3.92
CA GLN A 62 -12.67 -18.69 -4.23
C GLN A 62 -11.15 -18.56 -4.41
N LEU A 63 -10.37 -19.28 -3.61
CA LEU A 63 -8.92 -19.36 -3.72
C LEU A 63 -8.48 -19.95 -5.06
N ASP A 64 -9.03 -21.10 -5.45
CA ASP A 64 -8.82 -21.74 -6.76
C ASP A 64 -9.07 -20.75 -7.92
N ASN A 65 -10.23 -20.10 -7.91
CA ASN A 65 -10.59 -19.12 -8.94
C ASN A 65 -9.62 -17.92 -8.98
N CYS A 66 -9.19 -17.40 -7.82
CA CYS A 66 -8.28 -16.26 -7.80
C CYS A 66 -6.89 -16.63 -8.31
N ILE A 67 -6.41 -17.85 -8.01
CA ILE A 67 -5.12 -18.35 -8.50
C ILE A 67 -5.13 -18.49 -10.03
N GLN A 68 -6.17 -19.10 -10.59
CA GLN A 68 -6.28 -19.30 -12.05
C GLN A 68 -6.44 -17.96 -12.79
N LEU A 69 -7.23 -17.03 -12.24
CA LEU A 69 -7.51 -15.74 -12.87
C LEU A 69 -6.47 -14.66 -12.57
N GLY A 70 -5.49 -14.92 -11.69
CA GLY A 70 -4.51 -13.92 -11.26
C GLY A 70 -5.10 -12.78 -10.43
N LEU A 71 -6.22 -13.01 -9.73
CA LEU A 71 -6.87 -11.98 -8.93
C LEU A 71 -6.26 -11.88 -7.52
N PRO A 72 -6.11 -10.67 -6.96
CA PRO A 72 -5.62 -10.52 -5.59
C PRO A 72 -6.65 -11.06 -4.59
N LEU A 73 -6.18 -11.73 -3.54
CA LEU A 73 -7.00 -12.31 -2.47
C LEU A 73 -6.49 -11.90 -1.09
N LEU A 74 -7.40 -11.44 -0.23
CA LEU A 74 -7.16 -11.05 1.16
C LEU A 74 -7.88 -12.02 2.11
N ILE A 75 -7.12 -12.72 2.94
CA ILE A 75 -7.63 -13.55 4.03
C ILE A 75 -7.68 -12.72 5.31
N GLU A 76 -8.85 -12.62 5.93
CA GLU A 76 -9.06 -11.84 7.14
C GLU A 76 -9.17 -12.67 8.41
N ASN A 77 -8.69 -12.10 9.52
CA ASN A 77 -8.83 -12.64 10.87
C ASN A 77 -8.23 -14.04 11.02
N VAL A 78 -7.06 -14.26 10.41
CA VAL A 78 -6.32 -15.50 10.61
C VAL A 78 -5.86 -15.61 12.07
N GLY A 79 -6.02 -16.79 12.65
CA GLY A 79 -5.57 -17.10 14.00
C GLY A 79 -4.06 -17.34 14.08
N GLU A 80 -3.63 -18.08 15.09
CA GLU A 80 -2.25 -18.54 15.23
C GLU A 80 -1.97 -19.76 14.33
N ASP A 81 -3.01 -20.54 14.02
CA ASP A 81 -2.94 -21.67 13.11
C ASP A 81 -3.37 -21.26 11.69
N LEU A 82 -2.57 -21.67 10.70
CA LEU A 82 -2.89 -21.58 9.29
C LEU A 82 -3.37 -22.96 8.79
N ASP A 83 -4.40 -22.96 7.95
CA ASP A 83 -4.89 -24.18 7.32
C ASP A 83 -3.77 -24.81 6.45
N PRO A 84 -3.40 -26.10 6.67
CA PRO A 84 -2.36 -26.77 5.88
C PRO A 84 -2.63 -26.79 4.37
N SER A 85 -3.89 -26.66 3.94
CA SER A 85 -4.25 -26.54 2.53
C SER A 85 -3.62 -25.32 1.83
N LEU A 86 -3.18 -24.31 2.59
CA LEU A 86 -2.48 -23.14 2.05
C LEU A 86 -0.99 -23.36 1.82
N GLU A 87 -0.40 -24.41 2.37
CA GLU A 87 1.03 -24.66 2.31
C GLU A 87 1.62 -24.65 0.89
N PRO A 88 1.00 -25.27 -0.13
CA PRO A 88 1.51 -25.20 -1.50
C PRO A 88 1.62 -23.77 -2.02
N ILE A 89 0.67 -22.91 -1.65
CA ILE A 89 0.63 -21.50 -2.07
C ILE A 89 1.64 -20.68 -1.28
N LEU A 90 1.74 -20.90 0.02
CA LEU A 90 2.67 -20.20 0.89
C LEU A 90 4.13 -20.45 0.50
N LEU A 91 4.44 -21.70 0.16
CA LEU A 91 5.76 -22.12 -0.30
C LEU A 91 5.99 -21.86 -1.79
N LYS A 92 4.95 -21.46 -2.53
CA LYS A 92 4.96 -21.31 -4.00
C LYS A 92 5.50 -22.56 -4.70
N ASN A 93 4.95 -23.73 -4.34
CA ASN A 93 5.28 -25.03 -4.93
C ASN A 93 4.69 -25.18 -6.35
N VAL A 94 5.04 -24.25 -7.23
CA VAL A 94 4.62 -24.19 -8.63
C VAL A 94 5.54 -25.08 -9.46
N PHE A 95 4.97 -25.83 -10.38
CA PHE A 95 5.71 -26.69 -11.31
C PHE A 95 5.20 -26.49 -12.74
N LYS A 96 6.04 -26.77 -13.73
CA LYS A 96 5.64 -26.66 -15.14
C LYS A 96 5.11 -27.99 -15.64
N GLN A 97 3.94 -27.97 -16.25
CA GLN A 97 3.34 -29.12 -16.94
C GLN A 97 2.91 -28.67 -18.34
N ALA A 98 3.43 -29.34 -19.37
CA ALA A 98 3.17 -28.99 -20.78
C ALA A 98 3.43 -27.51 -21.13
N GLY A 99 4.40 -26.88 -20.46
CA GLY A 99 4.78 -25.48 -20.69
C GLY A 99 3.99 -24.45 -19.88
N VAL A 100 2.94 -24.86 -19.18
CA VAL A 100 2.11 -24.00 -18.31
C VAL A 100 2.52 -24.18 -16.85
N GLU A 101 2.52 -23.09 -16.07
CA GLU A 101 2.76 -23.13 -14.63
C GLU A 101 1.50 -23.63 -13.91
N MET A 102 1.68 -24.66 -13.09
CA MET A 102 0.61 -25.34 -12.37
C MET A 102 0.96 -25.42 -10.89
N ILE A 103 -0.06 -25.49 -10.04
CA ILE A 103 0.09 -25.71 -8.60
C ILE A 103 -0.88 -26.79 -8.15
N ARG A 104 -0.46 -27.61 -7.17
CA ARG A 104 -1.32 -28.61 -6.54
C ARG A 104 -1.98 -28.01 -5.31
N LEU A 105 -3.31 -27.96 -5.30
CA LEU A 105 -4.12 -27.47 -4.19
C LEU A 105 -5.04 -28.61 -3.71
N GLY A 106 -4.68 -29.24 -2.59
CA GLY A 106 -5.29 -30.50 -2.16
C GLY A 106 -5.12 -31.59 -3.22
N ASP A 107 -6.22 -32.18 -3.67
CA ASP A 107 -6.22 -33.22 -4.71
C ASP A 107 -6.28 -32.66 -6.14
N LYS A 108 -6.43 -31.33 -6.31
CA LYS A 108 -6.56 -30.69 -7.62
C LYS A 108 -5.22 -30.13 -8.10
N ILE A 109 -5.01 -30.20 -9.41
CA ILE A 109 -3.92 -29.50 -10.09
C ILE A 109 -4.57 -28.39 -10.93
N ILE A 110 -4.17 -27.16 -10.67
CA ILE A 110 -4.78 -25.96 -11.25
C ILE A 110 -3.69 -25.09 -11.90
N GLU A 111 -4.08 -24.33 -12.90
CA GLU A 111 -3.19 -23.36 -13.55
C GLU A 111 -2.85 -22.23 -12.57
N TYR A 112 -1.57 -21.86 -12.54
CA TYR A 112 -1.05 -20.82 -11.67
C TYR A 112 -0.77 -19.55 -12.47
N SER A 113 -1.47 -18.47 -12.16
CA SER A 113 -1.17 -17.15 -12.71
C SER A 113 -0.09 -16.44 -11.89
N GLN A 114 0.90 -15.86 -12.57
CA GLN A 114 1.95 -15.04 -11.94
C GLN A 114 1.42 -13.72 -11.38
N ASP A 115 0.26 -13.26 -11.86
CA ASP A 115 -0.39 -12.02 -11.39
C ASP A 115 -1.11 -12.20 -10.06
N PHE A 116 -1.32 -13.46 -9.63
CA PHE A 116 -1.96 -13.76 -8.35
C PHE A 116 -1.21 -13.12 -7.18
N LYS A 117 -1.95 -12.50 -6.25
CA LYS A 117 -1.40 -11.92 -5.02
C LYS A 117 -2.20 -12.36 -3.81
N LEU A 118 -1.51 -12.83 -2.78
CA LEU A 118 -2.12 -13.22 -1.51
C LEU A 118 -1.73 -12.23 -0.40
N PHE A 119 -2.73 -11.79 0.36
CA PHE A 119 -2.57 -10.97 1.56
C PHE A 119 -3.24 -11.67 2.75
N ILE A 120 -2.60 -11.66 3.91
CA ILE A 120 -3.13 -12.27 5.12
C ILE A 120 -3.14 -11.23 6.24
N THR A 121 -4.24 -11.14 6.99
CA THR A 121 -4.37 -10.22 8.13
C THR A 121 -4.83 -10.96 9.39
N THR A 122 -4.26 -10.60 10.54
CA THR A 122 -4.72 -11.05 11.86
C THR A 122 -5.06 -9.84 12.74
N LYS A 123 -6.07 -10.00 13.60
CA LYS A 123 -6.42 -9.01 14.62
C LYS A 123 -5.77 -9.30 15.98
N LEU A 124 -5.08 -10.42 16.10
CA LEU A 124 -4.35 -10.77 17.32
C LEU A 124 -3.23 -9.74 17.50
N ARG A 125 -3.17 -9.11 18.68
CA ARG A 125 -2.16 -8.08 18.96
C ARG A 125 -0.77 -8.68 19.13
N ASN A 126 -0.69 -9.83 19.78
CA ASN A 126 0.56 -10.52 20.06
C ASN A 126 0.40 -12.02 19.78
N PRO A 127 0.23 -12.43 18.51
CA PRO A 127 0.07 -13.83 18.15
C PRO A 127 1.38 -14.60 18.35
N HIS A 128 1.30 -15.79 18.92
CA HIS A 128 2.44 -16.69 19.08
C HIS A 128 2.54 -17.66 17.90
N TYR A 129 3.02 -17.16 16.76
CA TYR A 129 3.25 -17.99 15.58
C TYR A 129 4.41 -18.96 15.80
N LEU A 130 4.16 -20.24 15.51
CA LEU A 130 5.22 -21.25 15.49
C LEU A 130 6.29 -20.89 14.46
N PRO A 131 7.58 -21.26 14.70
CA PRO A 131 8.67 -20.97 13.76
C PRO A 131 8.40 -21.43 12.33
N GLU A 132 7.66 -22.53 12.17
CA GLU A 132 7.24 -23.04 10.87
C GLU A 132 6.49 -21.98 10.04
N ILE A 133 5.54 -21.26 10.63
CA ILE A 133 4.78 -20.21 9.96
C ILE A 133 5.71 -19.07 9.54
N SER A 134 6.60 -18.64 10.44
CA SER A 134 7.57 -17.55 10.21
C SER A 134 8.56 -17.86 9.08
N THR A 135 8.77 -19.13 8.73
CA THR A 135 9.59 -19.49 7.55
C THR A 135 8.82 -19.39 6.23
N LYS A 136 7.49 -19.51 6.26
CA LYS A 136 6.61 -19.59 5.08
C LYS A 136 6.09 -18.22 4.64
N VAL A 137 5.82 -17.32 5.59
CA VAL A 137 5.28 -15.97 5.33
C VAL A 137 6.27 -14.87 5.72
N ASN A 138 6.02 -13.65 5.24
CA ASN A 138 6.61 -12.47 5.84
C ASN A 138 5.69 -11.96 6.94
N LEU A 139 6.12 -12.13 8.19
CA LEU A 139 5.41 -11.57 9.32
C LEU A 139 5.68 -10.06 9.38
N LEU A 140 4.65 -9.25 9.17
CA LEU A 140 4.73 -7.79 9.18
C LEU A 140 3.86 -7.26 10.31
N ASN A 141 4.44 -6.38 11.11
CA ASN A 141 3.71 -5.75 12.19
C ASN A 141 3.09 -4.44 11.69
N PHE A 142 1.76 -4.36 11.67
CA PHE A 142 0.98 -3.17 11.34
C PHE A 142 0.28 -2.59 12.59
N MET A 143 0.77 -2.93 13.79
CA MET A 143 0.36 -2.22 14.99
C MET A 143 0.70 -0.74 14.86
N ILE A 144 -0.27 0.09 15.25
CA ILE A 144 -0.11 1.53 15.21
C ILE A 144 1.07 1.98 16.08
N THR A 145 1.99 2.74 15.48
CA THR A 145 3.13 3.33 16.18
C THR A 145 2.69 4.58 16.95
N SER A 146 3.46 5.00 17.95
CA SER A 146 3.16 6.23 18.69
C SER A 146 3.13 7.46 17.79
N GLU A 147 4.14 7.59 16.93
CA GLU A 147 4.22 8.64 15.91
C GLU A 147 3.04 8.57 14.93
N GLY A 148 2.73 7.38 14.40
CA GLY A 148 1.61 7.18 13.47
C GLY A 148 0.26 7.53 14.10
N LEU A 149 0.04 7.20 15.37
CA LEU A 149 -1.17 7.57 16.10
C LEU A 149 -1.25 9.08 16.35
N GLN A 150 -0.15 9.71 16.76
CA GLN A 150 -0.10 11.16 16.96
C GLN A 150 -0.45 11.91 15.67
N ASP A 151 0.13 11.51 14.54
CA ASP A 151 -0.17 12.12 13.25
C ASP A 151 -1.63 11.93 12.82
N GLN A 152 -2.21 10.76 13.09
CA GLN A 152 -3.64 10.50 12.84
C GLN A 152 -4.54 11.36 13.72
N LEU A 153 -4.27 11.42 15.02
CA LEU A 153 -5.04 12.22 15.96
C LEU A 153 -4.92 13.71 15.64
N LEU A 154 -3.73 14.17 15.25
CA LEU A 154 -3.51 15.52 14.77
C LEU A 154 -4.38 15.82 13.56
N GLY A 155 -4.43 14.91 12.57
CA GLY A 155 -5.33 15.03 11.43
C GLY A 155 -6.80 15.13 11.83
N ILE A 156 -7.25 14.27 12.76
CA ILE A 156 -8.65 14.26 13.24
C ILE A 156 -9.00 15.57 13.95
N VAL A 157 -8.12 16.06 14.82
CA VAL A 157 -8.34 17.31 15.57
C VAL A 157 -8.38 18.49 14.62
N VAL A 158 -7.42 18.59 13.69
CA VAL A 158 -7.37 19.67 12.71
C VAL A 158 -8.60 19.64 11.81
N ALA A 159 -9.01 18.46 11.33
CA ALA A 159 -10.24 18.32 10.52
C ALA A 159 -11.50 18.77 11.27
N LYS A 160 -11.51 18.68 12.60
CA LYS A 160 -12.64 19.09 13.43
C LYS A 160 -12.64 20.58 13.76
N GLU A 161 -11.46 21.13 14.09
CA GLU A 161 -11.28 22.51 14.54
C GLU A 161 -11.14 23.50 13.38
N ARG A 162 -10.51 23.08 12.28
CA ARG A 162 -10.26 23.87 11.06
C ARG A 162 -10.48 23.01 9.81
N PRO A 163 -11.73 22.64 9.50
CA PRO A 163 -12.06 21.81 8.35
C PRO A 163 -11.52 22.39 7.04
N GLU A 164 -11.54 23.71 6.88
CA GLU A 164 -11.02 24.42 5.71
C GLU A 164 -9.53 24.16 5.47
N LEU A 165 -8.73 24.06 6.54
CA LEU A 165 -7.29 23.81 6.46
C LEU A 165 -7.01 22.36 6.05
N GLU A 166 -7.85 21.41 6.49
CA GLU A 166 -7.74 20.01 6.09
C GLU A 166 -8.22 19.79 4.65
N GLU A 167 -9.28 20.47 4.21
CA GLU A 167 -9.72 20.46 2.81
C GLU A 167 -8.64 21.02 1.88
N GLU A 168 -8.02 22.15 2.25
CA GLU A 168 -6.90 22.73 1.49
C GLU A 168 -5.72 21.76 1.42
N ARG A 169 -5.38 21.10 2.54
CA ARG A 169 -4.34 20.08 2.59
C ARG A 169 -4.64 18.89 1.67
N GLN A 170 -5.86 18.38 1.68
CA GLN A 170 -6.26 17.25 0.83
C GLN A 170 -6.21 17.61 -0.65
N ALA A 171 -6.74 18.78 -1.02
CA ALA A 171 -6.67 19.29 -2.38
C ALA A 171 -5.21 19.47 -2.85
N LEU A 172 -4.34 19.98 -1.96
CA LEU A 172 -2.92 20.13 -2.23
C LEU A 172 -2.23 18.78 -2.49
N ILE A 173 -2.55 17.75 -1.68
CA ILE A 173 -1.98 16.39 -1.86
C ILE A 173 -2.36 15.80 -3.23
N ILE A 174 -3.62 15.95 -3.64
CA ILE A 174 -4.10 15.47 -4.94
C ILE A 174 -3.39 16.22 -6.06
N THR A 175 -3.39 17.55 -6.00
CA THR A 175 -2.74 18.42 -7.00
C THR A 175 -1.25 18.13 -7.12
N GLN A 176 -0.55 17.93 -5.99
CA GLN A 176 0.87 17.62 -5.98
C GLN A 176 1.16 16.24 -6.61
N ALA A 177 0.29 15.25 -6.38
CA ALA A 177 0.40 13.92 -6.98
C ALA A 177 0.13 13.97 -8.50
N GLU A 178 -0.85 14.75 -8.94
CA GLU A 178 -1.15 14.97 -10.36
C GLU A 178 -0.02 15.70 -11.08
N ASN A 179 0.50 16.78 -10.49
CA ASN A 179 1.65 17.51 -11.02
C ASN A 179 2.88 16.61 -11.13
N GLN A 180 3.18 15.81 -10.10
CA GLN A 180 4.32 14.89 -10.13
C GLN A 180 4.18 13.81 -11.21
N ARG A 181 2.95 13.33 -11.43
CA ARG A 181 2.64 12.39 -12.52
C ARG A 181 2.84 13.05 -13.88
N ALA A 182 2.27 14.24 -14.09
CA ALA A 182 2.38 14.97 -15.35
C ALA A 182 3.84 15.36 -15.67
N LEU A 183 4.63 15.69 -14.65
CA LEU A 183 6.06 15.94 -14.81
C LEU A 183 6.78 14.69 -15.32
N LYS A 184 6.52 13.54 -14.69
CA LYS A 184 7.11 12.27 -15.12
C LYS A 184 6.68 11.87 -16.54
N GLU A 185 5.41 12.05 -16.88
CA GLU A 185 4.91 11.79 -18.25
C GLU A 185 5.59 12.70 -19.29
N ALA A 186 5.86 13.97 -18.96
CA ALA A 186 6.63 14.86 -19.82
C ALA A 186 8.10 14.42 -19.97
N GLU A 187 8.75 13.99 -18.88
CA GLU A 187 10.12 13.46 -18.90
C GLU A 187 10.21 12.15 -19.72
N ASP A 188 9.27 11.22 -19.53
CA ASP A 188 9.18 9.97 -20.27
C ASP A 188 8.96 10.23 -21.77
N LYS A 189 8.15 11.25 -22.12
CA LYS A 189 7.95 11.67 -23.51
C LYS A 189 9.22 12.25 -24.15
N ILE A 190 9.97 13.05 -23.40
CA ILE A 190 11.29 13.56 -23.84
C ILE A 190 12.24 12.38 -24.10
N LEU A 191 12.34 11.44 -23.15
CA LEU A 191 13.20 10.26 -23.26
C LEU A 191 12.80 9.38 -24.46
N PHE A 192 11.50 9.17 -24.66
CA PHE A 192 10.98 8.41 -25.79
C PHE A 192 11.30 9.07 -27.13
N THR A 193 11.16 10.39 -27.23
CA THR A 193 11.49 11.14 -28.46
C THR A 193 12.98 11.03 -28.75
N LEU A 194 13.83 11.19 -27.73
CA LEU A 194 15.29 11.06 -27.86
C LEU A 194 15.72 9.64 -28.26
N SER A 195 15.06 8.60 -27.75
CA SER A 195 15.41 7.21 -28.03
C SER A 195 14.88 6.68 -29.36
N SER A 196 13.74 7.21 -29.83
CA SER A 196 13.11 6.80 -31.09
C SER A 196 13.64 7.56 -32.31
N SER A 197 14.43 8.61 -32.09
CA SER A 197 15.05 9.39 -33.17
C SER A 197 16.23 8.61 -33.77
N GLU A 198 16.00 7.95 -34.92
CA GLU A 198 17.08 7.35 -35.71
C GLU A 198 17.73 8.42 -36.62
N GLY A 199 18.93 8.88 -36.27
CA GLY A 199 19.69 9.87 -37.06
C GLY A 199 19.97 11.18 -36.32
N ASN A 200 20.16 12.27 -37.07
CA ASN A 200 20.43 13.59 -36.50
C ASN A 200 19.12 14.23 -36.03
N ILE A 201 18.88 14.27 -34.72
CA ILE A 201 17.66 14.84 -34.13
C ILE A 201 17.43 16.33 -34.46
N LEU A 202 18.49 17.05 -34.85
CA LEU A 202 18.39 18.44 -35.28
C LEU A 202 17.69 18.61 -36.64
N GLU A 203 17.48 17.51 -37.36
CA GLU A 203 16.79 17.50 -38.66
C GLU A 203 15.33 17.03 -38.54
N ASP A 204 14.91 16.53 -37.37
CA ASP A 204 13.53 16.12 -37.11
C ASP A 204 12.76 17.28 -36.43
N GLU A 205 12.09 18.07 -37.27
CA GLU A 205 11.28 19.21 -36.84
C GLU A 205 10.15 18.80 -35.86
N ALA A 206 9.58 17.60 -36.04
CA ALA A 206 8.54 17.09 -35.14
C ALA A 206 9.10 16.69 -33.76
N ALA A 207 10.32 16.15 -33.72
CA ALA A 207 11.03 15.89 -32.48
C ALA A 207 11.36 17.19 -31.73
N ILE A 208 11.80 18.23 -32.45
CA ILE A 208 12.11 19.55 -31.87
C ILE A 208 10.85 20.19 -31.26
N GLU A 209 9.73 20.24 -31.98
CA GLU A 209 8.47 20.78 -31.45
C GLU A 209 7.97 19.99 -30.22
N THR A 210 8.11 18.67 -30.25
CA THR A 210 7.72 17.82 -29.13
C THR A 210 8.60 18.06 -27.89
N LEU A 211 9.90 18.25 -28.08
CA LEU A 211 10.83 18.56 -27.00
C LEU A 211 10.58 19.94 -26.40
N ASP A 212 10.38 20.96 -27.24
CA ASP A 212 10.12 22.32 -26.78
C ASP A 212 8.78 22.42 -26.02
N SER A 213 7.72 21.81 -26.55
CA SER A 213 6.42 21.78 -25.85
C SER A 213 6.49 21.02 -24.52
N SER A 214 7.16 19.87 -24.48
CA SER A 214 7.31 19.07 -23.25
C SER A 214 8.16 19.78 -22.20
N LYS A 215 9.20 20.51 -22.64
CA LYS A 215 10.04 21.33 -21.76
C LYS A 215 9.26 22.49 -21.14
N LEU A 216 8.47 23.22 -21.93
CA LEU A 216 7.64 24.32 -21.43
C LEU A 216 6.64 23.83 -20.36
N ILE A 217 5.99 22.69 -20.62
CA ILE A 217 5.06 22.07 -19.67
C ILE A 217 5.79 21.66 -18.38
N SER A 218 6.95 21.01 -18.50
CA SER A 218 7.78 20.61 -17.37
C SER A 218 8.21 21.80 -16.50
N ASP A 219 8.63 22.91 -17.13
CA ASP A 219 9.03 24.13 -16.42
C ASP A 219 7.84 24.79 -15.70
N GLU A 220 6.65 24.79 -16.31
CA GLU A 220 5.43 25.30 -15.69
C GLU A 220 5.01 24.45 -14.48
N ILE A 221 5.01 23.12 -14.64
CA ILE A 221 4.68 22.18 -13.56
C ILE A 221 5.68 22.32 -12.41
N SER A 222 6.98 22.43 -12.70
CA SER A 222 8.03 22.62 -11.69
C SER A 222 7.81 23.89 -10.86
N LYS A 223 7.37 24.99 -11.49
CA LYS A 223 7.00 26.22 -10.77
C LYS A 223 5.77 26.01 -9.89
N LYS A 224 4.73 25.35 -10.40
CA LYS A 224 3.52 25.03 -9.60
C LYS A 224 3.85 24.13 -8.41
N GLN A 225 4.76 23.17 -8.60
CA GLN A 225 5.22 22.26 -7.54
C GLN A 225 5.91 23.01 -6.40
N LYS A 226 6.79 23.97 -6.72
CA LYS A 226 7.46 24.81 -5.71
C LYS A 226 6.47 25.62 -4.88
N VAL A 227 5.47 26.23 -5.53
CA VAL A 227 4.42 26.97 -4.83
C VAL A 227 3.62 26.03 -3.92
N ALA A 228 3.26 24.84 -4.42
CA ALA A 228 2.55 23.84 -3.62
C ALA A 228 3.37 23.39 -2.39
N GLU A 229 4.68 23.20 -2.52
CA GLU A 229 5.57 22.85 -1.40
C GLU A 229 5.64 23.96 -0.33
N GLU A 230 5.69 25.22 -0.74
CA GLU A 230 5.65 26.35 0.20
C GLU A 230 4.32 26.43 0.93
N THR A 231 3.21 26.24 0.23
CA THR A 231 1.87 26.16 0.83
C THR A 231 1.76 24.98 1.79
N ALA A 232 2.30 23.80 1.42
CA ALA A 232 2.33 22.63 2.30
C ALA A 232 3.05 22.92 3.62
N LYS A 233 4.19 23.64 3.57
CA LYS A 233 4.94 24.04 4.77
C LYS A 233 4.15 24.99 5.66
N LYS A 234 3.40 25.94 5.08
CA LYS A 234 2.54 26.86 5.83
C LYS A 234 1.40 26.11 6.52
N ILE A 235 0.72 25.23 5.80
CA ILE A 235 -0.32 24.36 6.34
C ILE A 235 0.25 23.51 7.48
N GLU A 236 1.41 22.88 7.28
CA GLU A 236 2.02 22.05 8.31
C GLU A 236 2.40 22.85 9.56
N ALA A 237 2.93 24.07 9.39
CA ALA A 237 3.21 24.96 10.51
C ALA A 237 1.95 25.30 11.31
N SER A 238 0.83 25.59 10.63
CA SER A 238 -0.46 25.81 11.30
C SER A 238 -1.03 24.56 12.00
N ARG A 239 -0.68 23.35 11.54
CA ARG A 239 -1.06 22.11 12.23
C ARG A 239 -0.30 21.93 13.55
N GLN A 240 0.93 22.43 13.66
CA GLN A 240 1.75 22.24 14.87
C GLN A 240 1.11 22.81 16.13
N ASP A 241 0.24 23.82 16.01
CA ASP A 241 -0.51 24.40 17.14
C ASP A 241 -1.39 23.35 17.86
N TYR A 242 -1.84 22.33 17.13
CA TYR A 242 -2.67 21.24 17.65
C TYR A 242 -1.85 20.01 18.07
N LYS A 243 -0.53 20.01 17.86
CA LYS A 243 0.32 18.85 18.19
C LYS A 243 0.24 18.42 19.67
N PRO A 244 0.23 19.34 20.67
CA PRO A 244 0.19 18.93 22.08
C PRO A 244 -1.03 18.08 22.44
N ILE A 245 -2.19 18.34 21.83
CA ILE A 245 -3.41 17.56 22.12
C ILE A 245 -3.34 16.16 21.49
N ALA A 246 -2.70 16.03 20.32
CA ALA A 246 -2.48 14.76 19.66
C ALA A 246 -1.48 13.89 20.44
N GLU A 247 -0.39 14.49 20.95
CA GLU A 247 0.57 13.83 21.84
C GLU A 247 -0.10 13.33 23.13
N TYR A 248 -0.87 14.18 23.80
CA TYR A 248 -1.59 13.81 25.02
C TYR A 248 -2.60 12.67 24.78
N SER A 249 -3.36 12.77 23.69
CA SER A 249 -4.36 11.75 23.32
C SER A 249 -3.71 10.41 22.95
N ALA A 250 -2.54 10.42 22.31
CA ALA A 250 -1.79 9.20 22.03
C ALA A 250 -1.30 8.54 23.32
N ILE A 251 -0.80 9.29 24.29
CA ILE A 251 -0.41 8.76 25.62
C ILE A 251 -1.60 8.06 26.28
N LEU A 252 -2.75 8.72 26.33
CA LEU A 252 -3.97 8.12 26.90
C LEU A 252 -4.36 6.81 26.20
N PHE A 253 -4.28 6.78 24.86
CA PHE A 253 -4.56 5.57 24.09
C PHE A 253 -3.64 4.42 24.49
N PHE A 254 -2.33 4.63 24.56
CA PHE A 254 -1.40 3.56 24.95
C PHE A 254 -1.57 3.14 26.41
N CYS A 255 -1.83 4.07 27.33
CA CYS A 255 -2.17 3.70 28.70
C CYS A 255 -3.41 2.81 28.78
N LEU A 256 -4.48 3.14 28.04
CA LEU A 256 -5.68 2.30 27.92
C LEU A 256 -5.39 0.95 27.25
N ASN A 257 -4.46 0.94 26.30
CA ASN A 257 -4.06 -0.25 25.58
C ASN A 257 -3.26 -1.24 26.44
N ASP A 258 -2.49 -0.71 27.39
CA ASP A 258 -1.63 -1.47 28.30
C ASP A 258 -2.36 -1.90 29.58
N LEU A 259 -3.46 -1.23 29.93
CA LEU A 259 -4.30 -1.54 31.10
C LEU A 259 -4.71 -3.03 31.22
N PRO A 260 -5.11 -3.74 30.14
CA PRO A 260 -5.40 -5.17 30.20
C PRO A 260 -4.24 -6.06 30.65
N ASN A 261 -2.99 -5.57 30.60
CA ASN A 261 -1.83 -6.33 31.07
C ASN A 261 -1.67 -6.28 32.60
N ILE A 262 -2.42 -5.42 33.30
CA ILE A 262 -2.36 -5.27 34.76
C ILE A 262 -3.28 -6.29 35.46
N ASP A 263 -4.37 -6.71 34.83
CA ASP A 263 -5.21 -7.83 35.27
C ASP A 263 -5.83 -8.52 34.02
N PRO A 264 -5.23 -9.64 33.57
CA PRO A 264 -5.56 -10.30 32.29
C PRO A 264 -6.89 -11.08 32.27
#